data_AF-A0A0B5FSZ6-F1
#
_entry.id   AF-A0A0B5FSZ6-F1
#
_cell.length_a   1.000
_cell.length_b   1.000
_cell.length_c   1.000
_cell.angle_alpha   90.00
_cell.angle_beta   90.00
_cell.angle_gamma   90.00
#
_symmetry.space_group_name_H-M   'P 1'
#
loop_
_entity.id
_entity.type
_entity.pdbx_description
1 polymer ?
#
loop_
_entity_poly.entity_id
_entity_poly.type
_entity_poly.pdbx_seq_one_letter_code
_entity_poly.pdbx_strand_id
1 'polypeptide(L)' 'MSRIHYAKIDESERLQRAHRLLSDGAWHSTRDIMRAADVCAVNTVIAELRCNGYDIVTRCVGRGRFEYQMILENQRSLF' A
#
# COMPACT_ATOMS: atom_id res chain seq x y z
N MET A 1 -9.38 -3.79 -15.26
CA MET A 1 -9.16 -4.36 -13.91
C MET A 1 -10.49 -4.82 -13.35
N SER A 2 -10.59 -6.08 -12.92
CA SER A 2 -11.80 -6.62 -12.28
C SER A 2 -12.15 -5.79 -11.05
N ARG A 3 -13.42 -5.39 -10.92
CA ARG A 3 -13.93 -4.54 -9.85
C ARG A 3 -14.02 -5.36 -8.57
N ILE A 4 -12.98 -5.33 -7.74
CA ILE A 4 -13.08 -5.85 -6.38
C ILE A 4 -14.03 -4.97 -5.58
N HIS A 5 -14.83 -5.54 -4.69
CA HIS A 5 -15.54 -4.77 -3.68
C HIS A 5 -14.51 -4.37 -2.62
N TYR A 6 -14.22 -3.07 -2.49
CA TYR A 6 -13.18 -2.56 -1.60
C TYR A 6 -13.75 -1.54 -0.62
N ALA A 7 -13.14 -1.44 0.57
CA ALA A 7 -13.49 -0.40 1.53
C ALA A 7 -12.93 0.96 1.08
N LYS A 8 -13.71 2.03 1.27
CA LYS A 8 -13.21 3.38 1.04
C LYS A 8 -12.21 3.77 2.14
N ILE A 9 -11.18 4.52 1.80
CA ILE A 9 -10.15 4.91 2.77
C ILE A 9 -10.71 5.75 3.91
N ASP A 10 -11.66 6.63 3.66
CA ASP A 10 -12.34 7.48 4.65
C ASP A 10 -13.16 6.67 5.67
N GLU A 11 -13.58 5.46 5.31
CA GLU A 11 -14.43 4.60 6.14
C GLU A 11 -13.65 3.44 6.81
N SER A 12 -12.33 3.33 6.57
CA SER A 12 -11.55 2.16 7.00
C SER A 12 -10.27 2.51 7.74
N GLU A 13 -10.27 2.31 9.06
CA GLU A 13 -9.11 2.59 9.91
C GLU A 13 -7.85 1.81 9.49
N ARG A 14 -8.00 0.53 9.09
CA ARG A 14 -6.87 -0.28 8.63
C ARG A 14 -6.23 0.28 7.36
N LEU A 15 -7.05 0.81 6.43
CA LEU A 15 -6.54 1.46 5.23
C LEU A 15 -5.88 2.79 5.57
N GLN A 16 -6.44 3.56 6.50
CA GLN A 16 -5.85 4.81 6.98
C GLN A 16 -4.50 4.61 7.65
N ARG A 17 -4.35 3.56 8.48
CA ARG A 17 -3.06 3.21 9.10
C ARG A 17 -2.02 2.78 8.07
N ALA A 18 -2.41 1.92 7.12
CA ALA A 18 -1.51 1.49 6.05
C ALA A 18 -1.11 2.65 5.13
N HIS A 19 -2.05 3.52 4.76
CA HIS A 19 -1.78 4.73 4.02
C HIS A 19 -0.79 5.62 4.76
N ARG A 20 -1.03 5.90 6.05
CA ARG A 20 -0.14 6.74 6.88
C ARG A 20 1.29 6.21 6.92
N LEU A 21 1.48 4.89 7.01
CA LEU A 21 2.81 4.30 6.94
C LEU A 21 3.47 4.57 5.58
N LEU A 22 2.76 4.29 4.48
CA LEU A 22 3.29 4.38 3.12
C LEU A 22 3.42 5.82 2.60
N SER A 23 2.74 6.80 3.23
CA SER A 23 2.79 8.21 2.84
C SER A 23 4.18 8.85 2.98
N ASP A 24 5.12 8.20 3.66
CA ASP A 24 6.51 8.63 3.69
C ASP A 24 7.26 8.38 2.37
N GLY A 25 6.65 7.64 1.44
CA GLY A 25 7.23 7.29 0.16
C GLY A 25 8.44 6.36 0.28
N ALA A 26 8.67 5.70 1.42
CA ALA A 26 9.72 4.73 1.61
C ALA A 26 9.26 3.31 1.24
N TRP A 27 10.23 2.40 1.08
CA TRP A 27 9.94 0.98 0.92
C TRP A 27 9.63 0.36 2.28
N HIS A 28 8.44 -0.20 2.42
CA HIS A 28 8.01 -0.91 3.62
C HIS A 28 7.80 -2.38 3.32
N SER A 29 8.31 -3.25 4.18
CA SER A 29 8.11 -4.69 4.01
C SER A 29 6.68 -5.09 4.36
N THR A 30 6.27 -6.27 3.89
CA THR A 30 5.01 -6.90 4.30
C THR A 30 4.85 -6.89 5.83
N ARG A 31 5.92 -7.20 6.56
CA ARG A 31 5.90 -7.29 8.03
C ARG A 31 5.72 -5.92 8.69
N ASP A 32 6.29 -4.87 8.12
CA ASP A 32 6.14 -3.50 8.65
C ASP A 32 4.70 -3.03 8.50
N ILE A 33 4.09 -3.30 7.34
CA ILE A 33 2.68 -2.99 7.08
C ILE A 33 1.76 -3.80 8.01
N MET A 34 2.01 -5.10 8.19
CA MET A 34 1.21 -5.92 9.12
C MET A 34 1.20 -5.33 10.53
N ARG A 35 2.37 -4.91 11.04
CA ARG A 35 2.52 -4.37 12.39
C ARG A 35 1.94 -2.97 12.54
N ALA A 36 2.18 -2.09 11.58
CA ALA A 36 1.74 -0.70 11.66
C ALA A 36 0.24 -0.53 11.40
N ALA A 37 -0.33 -1.33 10.49
CA ALA A 37 -1.74 -1.25 10.12
C ALA A 37 -2.64 -2.23 10.88
N ASP A 38 -2.07 -3.17 11.64
CA ASP A 38 -2.76 -4.25 12.33
C ASP A 38 -3.63 -5.08 11.36
N VAL A 39 -2.97 -5.66 10.35
CA VAL A 39 -3.61 -6.41 9.26
C VAL A 39 -2.91 -7.72 8.98
N CYS A 40 -3.69 -8.77 8.69
CA CYS A 40 -3.15 -10.06 8.25
C CYS A 40 -3.02 -10.16 6.72
N ALA A 41 -3.87 -9.48 5.97
CA ALA A 41 -3.94 -9.57 4.51
C ALA A 41 -3.38 -8.31 3.85
N VAL A 42 -2.05 -8.16 3.85
CA VAL A 42 -1.37 -6.98 3.26
C VAL A 42 -1.73 -6.82 1.78
N ASN A 43 -1.72 -7.90 1.01
CA ASN A 43 -2.06 -7.83 -0.43
C ASN A 43 -3.46 -7.26 -0.67
N THR A 44 -4.44 -7.61 0.17
CA THR A 44 -5.79 -7.05 0.08
C THR A 44 -5.78 -5.56 0.38
N VAL A 45 -5.15 -5.14 1.49
CA VAL A 45 -5.01 -3.72 1.86
C VAL A 45 -4.37 -2.90 0.73
N ILE A 46 -3.29 -3.41 0.14
CA ILE A 46 -2.60 -2.73 -0.97
C ILE A 46 -3.48 -2.67 -2.23
N ALA A 47 -4.21 -3.73 -2.56
CA ALA A 47 -5.14 -3.72 -3.68
C ALA A 47 -6.27 -2.70 -3.48
N GLU A 48 -6.80 -2.60 -2.26
CA GLU A 48 -7.83 -1.62 -1.92
C GLU A 48 -7.29 -0.19 -1.98
N LEU A 49 -6.08 0.07 -1.47
CA LEU A 49 -5.45 1.39 -1.59
C LEU A 49 -5.27 1.78 -3.07
N ARG A 50 -4.84 0.85 -3.92
CA ARG A 50 -4.78 1.09 -5.37
C ARG A 50 -6.15 1.40 -5.97
N CYS A 51 -7.20 0.70 -5.56
CA CYS A 51 -8.56 0.97 -5.99
C CYS A 51 -9.10 2.32 -5.47
N ASN A 52 -8.61 2.80 -4.32
CA ASN A 52 -8.88 4.15 -3.79
C ASN A 52 -8.06 5.25 -4.49
N GLY A 53 -7.23 4.91 -5.49
CA GLY A 53 -6.49 5.87 -6.30
C GLY A 53 -5.04 6.11 -5.89
N TYR A 54 -4.51 5.33 -4.94
CA TYR A 54 -3.11 5.45 -4.52
C TYR A 54 -2.19 4.61 -5.40
N ASP A 55 -1.18 5.25 -5.99
CA ASP A 55 -0.15 4.54 -6.74
C ASP A 55 0.83 3.87 -5.78
N ILE A 56 0.79 2.54 -5.75
CA ILE A 56 1.67 1.74 -4.91
C ILE A 56 2.40 0.73 -5.79
N VAL A 57 3.72 0.81 -5.81
CA VAL A 57 4.59 -0.17 -6.45
C VAL A 57 4.92 -1.32 -5.49
N THR A 58 5.14 -2.51 -6.04
CA THR A 58 5.54 -3.70 -5.28
C THR A 58 6.78 -4.30 -5.91
N ARG A 59 7.73 -4.71 -5.09
CA ARG A 59 8.91 -5.47 -5.53
C ARG A 59 9.13 -6.69 -4.67
N CYS A 60 9.78 -7.70 -5.25
CA CYS A 60 10.26 -8.87 -4.53
C CYS A 60 11.75 -8.69 -4.20
N VAL A 61 12.09 -8.70 -2.92
CA VAL A 61 13.47 -8.58 -2.41
C VAL A 61 14.00 -9.95 -1.96
N GLY A 62 14.40 -10.76 -2.95
CA GLY A 62 14.94 -12.10 -2.74
C GLY A 62 13.87 -13.19 -2.76
N ARG A 63 13.98 -14.19 -1.87
CA ARG A 63 13.06 -15.34 -1.86
C ARG A 63 11.83 -15.06 -0.99
N GLY A 64 10.74 -14.63 -1.63
CA GLY A 64 9.41 -14.54 -1.01
C GLY A 64 9.20 -13.36 -0.06
N ARG A 65 10.07 -12.35 -0.10
CA ARG A 65 9.90 -11.11 0.65
C ARG A 65 9.43 -10.00 -0.29
N PHE A 66 8.34 -9.35 0.09
CA PHE A 66 7.77 -8.26 -0.69
C PHE A 66 7.83 -6.95 0.08
N GLU A 67 8.15 -5.90 -0.67
CA GLU A 67 8.16 -4.52 -0.22
C GLU A 67 7.25 -3.67 -1.10
N TYR A 68 6.70 -2.63 -0.49
CA TYR A 68 5.71 -1.75 -1.08
C TYR A 68 6.12 -0.30 -0.85
N GLN A 69 5.89 0.55 -1.84
CA GLN A 69 6.19 1.98 -1.76
C GLN A 69 5.05 2.74 -2.43
N MET A 70 4.59 3.82 -1.78
CA MET A 70 3.67 4.76 -2.39
C MET A 70 4.44 5.75 -3.26
N ILE A 71 4.01 5.92 -4.50
CA ILE A 71 4.56 6.94 -5.40
C ILE A 71 3.89 8.26 -5.07
N LEU A 72 4.65 9.17 -4.49
CA LEU A 72 4.18 10.53 -4.22
C LEU A 72 4.17 11.30 -5.55
N GLU A 73 3.11 12.08 -5.80
CA GLU A 73 2.94 12.82 -7.08
C GLU A 73 4.13 13.72 -7.42
N ASN A 74 4.89 14.16 -6.41
CA ASN A 74 6.10 14.94 -6.58
C ASN A 74 7.28 14.19 -7.25
N GLN A 75 7.12 12.90 -7.59
CA GLN A 75 8.10 12.09 -8.31
C GLN A 75 7.72 11.80 -9.77
N ARG A 76 6.61 12.38 -10.29
CA ARG A 76 6.14 12.15 -11.67
C ARG A 76 6.82 13.02 -12.74
N SER A 77 7.75 13.93 -12.39
CA SER A 77 8.38 14.89 -13.32
C SER A 77 9.78 14.52 -13.84
N LEU A 78 10.16 13.23 -13.81
CA LEU A 78 11.45 12.79 -14.33
C LEU A 78 11.31 11.66 -15.36
N PHE A 79 10.39 11.81 -16.32
CA PHE A 79 10.43 11.11 -17.61
C PHE A 79 9.79 11.96 -18.69
#